data_AF-A0A9X0CAI5-F1
#
_entry.id   AF-A0A9X0CAI5-F1
#
_cell.length_a   1.000
_cell.length_b   1.000
_cell.length_c   1.000
_cell.angle_alpha   90.00
_cell.angle_beta   90.00
_cell.angle_gamma   90.00
#
_symmetry.space_group_name_H-M   'P 1'
#
loop_
_entity.id
_entity.type
_entity.pdbx_description
1 polymer ?
#
loop_
_entity_poly.entity_id
_entity_poly.type
_entity_poly.pdbx_seq_one_letter_code
_entity_poly.pdbx_strand_id
1 'polypeptide(L)'
;MLLFKLILSAAIAAALPTPESPEGNPSHPFSRTGLAPWNAGAVNQFPVHSSCNATQRRQIELGLNETIALAEHAQHHILRWKNESEIYRKYFGDRPSMEAIGAFDIVVNGDKKDVLFRCDNPDGNCGIEGYAGHWRGENGTDETVICDLSYQTRRSLSTMCGLGYTVSESETNIFWAADLLHRLYHVPAIGQNWIDHFADGYEEVIDQAKKNATLSTHDSETLQYFALEVYAYDIAVPGIGCPGVQHKHDEPHVDQTSEAVTGQPTPTATNTNAPSTTSEVSPNCHTHEGGELHCT
;
A
#
# COMPACT_ATOMS: atom_id res chain seq x y z
N MET A 1 -60.71 -78.22 24.60
CA MET A 1 -61.21 -77.34 25.67
C MET A 1 -60.03 -76.55 26.24
N LEU A 2 -60.19 -75.22 26.33
CA LEU A 2 -59.44 -74.22 27.11
C LEU A 2 -57.92 -74.11 26.87
N LEU A 3 -57.45 -73.08 26.15
CA LEU A 3 -57.07 -71.74 26.64
C LEU A 3 -56.10 -71.74 27.84
N PHE A 4 -54.84 -71.39 27.60
CA PHE A 4 -54.07 -70.59 28.55
C PHE A 4 -53.20 -69.56 27.80
N LYS A 5 -53.35 -68.30 28.21
CA LYS A 5 -52.81 -67.09 27.60
C LYS A 5 -51.33 -66.92 27.97
N LEU A 6 -50.50 -66.56 26.99
CA LEU A 6 -49.15 -66.04 27.21
C LEU A 6 -49.24 -64.52 27.41
N ILE A 7 -48.82 -64.03 28.58
CA ILE A 7 -48.75 -62.60 28.91
C ILE A 7 -47.34 -62.12 28.56
N LEU A 8 -47.22 -61.21 27.59
CA LEU A 8 -45.99 -60.51 27.27
C LEU A 8 -46.01 -59.15 27.98
N SER A 9 -45.17 -58.97 29.00
CA SER A 9 -45.01 -57.71 29.72
C SER A 9 -44.21 -56.71 28.88
N ALA A 10 -44.81 -55.59 28.51
CA ALA A 10 -44.14 -54.46 27.87
C ALA A 10 -43.49 -53.57 28.94
N ALA A 11 -42.18 -53.39 28.87
CA ALA A 11 -41.47 -52.37 29.64
C ALA A 11 -41.61 -51.02 28.91
N ILE A 12 -42.30 -50.06 29.54
CA ILE A 12 -42.41 -48.68 29.05
C ILE A 12 -41.19 -47.92 29.56
N ALA A 13 -40.24 -47.61 28.67
CA ALA A 13 -39.20 -46.63 28.94
C ALA A 13 -39.80 -45.23 28.78
N ALA A 14 -39.89 -44.47 29.87
CA ALA A 14 -40.28 -43.07 29.84
C ALA A 14 -39.11 -42.23 29.33
N ALA A 15 -39.24 -41.67 28.12
CA ALA A 15 -38.36 -40.61 27.63
C ALA A 15 -38.84 -39.27 28.21
N LEU A 16 -37.99 -38.60 28.98
CA LEU A 16 -38.22 -37.23 29.44
C LEU A 16 -38.05 -36.26 28.25
N PRO A 17 -38.87 -35.20 28.13
CA PRO A 17 -38.67 -34.17 27.12
C PRO A 17 -37.40 -33.36 27.44
N THR A 18 -36.48 -33.29 26.47
CA THR A 18 -35.36 -32.34 26.47
C THR A 18 -35.90 -30.91 26.32
N PRO A 19 -35.37 -29.92 27.05
CA PRO A 19 -35.73 -28.52 26.81
C PRO A 19 -35.20 -28.10 25.44
N GLU A 20 -36.08 -27.55 24.59
CA GLU A 20 -35.67 -26.81 23.40
C GLU A 20 -34.74 -25.67 23.82
N SER A 21 -33.51 -25.71 23.31
CA SER A 21 -32.61 -24.57 23.35
C SER A 21 -33.21 -23.47 22.47
N PRO A 22 -33.31 -22.20 22.90
CA PRO A 22 -33.77 -21.13 22.03
C PRO A 22 -32.66 -20.86 21.00
N GLU A 23 -32.80 -21.50 19.85
CA GLU A 23 -32.07 -21.16 18.62
C GLU A 23 -32.38 -19.72 18.22
N GLY A 24 -31.33 -19.02 17.82
CA GLY A 24 -31.43 -17.92 16.86
C GLY A 24 -31.90 -16.61 17.47
N ASN A 25 -30.95 -15.77 17.85
CA ASN A 25 -31.13 -14.32 17.74
C ASN A 25 -31.45 -14.03 16.26
N PRO A 26 -32.68 -13.66 15.86
CA PRO A 26 -32.94 -13.37 14.47
C PRO A 26 -32.15 -12.11 14.14
N SER A 27 -31.13 -12.24 13.30
CA SER A 27 -30.49 -11.11 12.64
C SER A 27 -31.61 -10.24 12.08
N HIS A 28 -31.73 -9.01 12.57
CA HIS A 28 -32.71 -8.07 12.06
C HIS A 28 -32.54 -8.00 10.52
N PRO A 29 -33.52 -8.43 9.72
CA PRO A 29 -33.44 -8.23 8.28
C PRO A 29 -33.40 -6.72 8.04
N PHE A 30 -32.60 -6.28 7.06
CA PHE A 30 -32.62 -4.92 6.55
C PHE A 30 -34.08 -4.43 6.46
N SER A 31 -34.49 -3.53 7.36
CA SER A 31 -35.84 -2.95 7.36
C SER A 31 -36.01 -2.15 6.07
N ARG A 32 -36.63 -2.76 5.06
CA ARG A 32 -37.04 -2.10 3.82
C ARG A 32 -38.22 -1.18 4.10
N THR A 33 -37.95 0.00 4.65
CA THR A 33 -38.86 1.14 4.56
C THR A 33 -38.71 1.78 3.18
N GLY A 34 -39.63 1.46 2.27
CA GLY A 34 -39.72 2.07 0.93
C GLY A 34 -38.73 1.51 -0.10
N LEU A 35 -39.16 1.41 -1.37
CA LEU A 35 -38.34 1.01 -2.51
C LEU A 35 -37.33 2.12 -2.87
N ALA A 36 -36.41 2.43 -1.96
CA ALA A 36 -35.27 3.26 -2.30
C ALA A 36 -34.33 2.47 -3.25
N PRO A 37 -33.71 3.13 -4.25
CA PRO A 37 -32.64 2.51 -5.04
C PRO A 37 -31.55 1.91 -4.13
N TRP A 38 -30.85 0.88 -4.60
CA TRP A 38 -29.81 0.19 -3.81
C TRP A 38 -28.70 1.13 -3.33
N ASN A 39 -28.47 2.23 -4.04
CA ASN A 39 -27.47 3.25 -3.79
C ASN A 39 -28.05 4.54 -3.19
N ALA A 40 -29.28 4.52 -2.67
CA ALA A 40 -29.87 5.71 -2.05
C ALA A 40 -29.02 6.15 -0.84
N GLY A 41 -28.52 7.39 -0.90
CA GLY A 41 -27.67 7.97 0.13
C GLY A 41 -26.18 7.63 0.01
N ALA A 42 -25.77 6.90 -1.02
CA ALA A 42 -24.35 6.61 -1.27
C ALA A 42 -23.58 7.89 -1.59
N VAL A 43 -22.40 8.04 -1.00
CA VAL A 43 -21.48 9.15 -1.25
C VAL A 43 -20.32 8.65 -2.08
N ASN A 44 -20.15 9.20 -3.28
CA ASN A 44 -19.15 8.73 -4.25
C ASN A 44 -17.86 9.58 -4.27
N GLN A 45 -17.82 10.66 -3.49
CA GLN A 45 -16.66 11.55 -3.39
C GLN A 45 -16.30 11.71 -1.92
N PHE A 46 -15.01 11.67 -1.62
CA PHE A 46 -14.54 11.87 -0.25
C PHE A 46 -14.91 13.28 0.27
N PRO A 47 -15.69 13.37 1.35
CA PRO A 47 -16.02 14.64 1.99
C PRO A 47 -14.78 15.38 2.49
N VAL A 48 -14.75 16.69 2.25
CA VAL A 48 -13.77 17.62 2.84
C VAL A 48 -14.52 18.62 3.73
N HIS A 49 -14.08 18.78 4.96
CA HIS A 49 -14.69 19.63 5.97
C HIS A 49 -14.56 21.12 5.62
N SER A 50 -15.43 21.96 6.20
CA SER A 50 -15.43 23.41 5.96
C SER A 50 -14.27 24.16 6.62
N SER A 51 -13.47 23.48 7.45
CA SER A 51 -12.22 24.05 7.98
C SER A 51 -11.15 24.25 6.91
N CYS A 52 -11.28 23.57 5.77
CA CYS A 52 -10.38 23.73 4.63
C CYS A 52 -10.76 24.95 3.79
N ASN A 53 -9.81 25.86 3.57
CA ASN A 53 -9.98 26.96 2.63
C ASN A 53 -10.03 26.45 1.18
N ALA A 54 -10.37 27.33 0.22
CA ALA A 54 -10.53 26.94 -1.19
C ALA A 54 -9.29 26.29 -1.81
N THR A 55 -8.09 26.75 -1.45
CA THR A 55 -6.83 26.21 -1.98
C THR A 55 -6.50 24.85 -1.37
N GLN A 56 -6.68 24.71 -0.06
CA GLN A 56 -6.50 23.43 0.65
C GLN A 56 -7.45 22.37 0.12
N ARG A 57 -8.74 22.72 0.00
CA ARG A 57 -9.77 21.86 -0.58
C ARG A 57 -9.38 21.39 -1.98
N ARG A 58 -8.95 22.30 -2.85
CA ARG A 58 -8.55 21.94 -4.24
C ARG A 58 -7.37 20.96 -4.27
N GLN A 59 -6.38 21.14 -3.40
CA GLN A 59 -5.24 20.22 -3.32
C GLN A 59 -5.65 18.85 -2.80
N ILE A 60 -6.48 18.80 -1.77
CA ILE A 60 -7.02 17.53 -1.24
C ILE A 60 -7.85 16.83 -2.31
N GLU A 61 -8.79 17.51 -2.96
CA GLU A 61 -9.65 16.93 -4.01
C GLU A 61 -8.81 16.43 -5.21
N LEU A 62 -7.77 17.17 -5.61
CA LEU A 62 -6.83 16.69 -6.63
C LEU A 62 -6.08 15.43 -6.16
N GLY A 63 -5.54 15.46 -4.94
CA GLY A 63 -4.82 14.34 -4.35
C GLY A 63 -5.69 13.08 -4.22
N LEU A 64 -6.95 13.23 -3.84
CA LEU A 64 -7.91 12.12 -3.73
C LEU A 64 -8.26 11.52 -5.09
N ASN A 65 -8.39 12.35 -6.13
CA ASN A 65 -8.57 11.84 -7.49
C ASN A 65 -7.34 11.05 -7.94
N GLU A 66 -6.13 11.51 -7.60
CA GLU A 66 -4.90 10.78 -7.86
C GLU A 66 -4.80 9.49 -7.01
N THR A 67 -5.28 9.48 -5.75
CA THR A 67 -5.40 8.28 -4.91
C THR A 67 -6.30 7.24 -5.56
N ILE A 68 -7.46 7.65 -6.08
CA ILE A 68 -8.37 6.74 -6.80
C ILE A 68 -7.68 6.18 -8.03
N ALA A 69 -7.01 7.02 -8.84
CA ALA A 69 -6.28 6.56 -10.02
C ALA A 69 -5.14 5.59 -9.68
N LEU A 70 -4.42 5.83 -8.59
CA LEU A 70 -3.35 4.96 -8.09
C LEU A 70 -3.89 3.59 -7.67
N ALA A 71 -4.94 3.58 -6.84
CA ALA A 71 -5.57 2.36 -6.35
C ALA A 71 -6.25 1.57 -7.47
N GLU A 72 -6.99 2.23 -8.36
CA GLU A 72 -7.63 1.62 -9.51
C GLU A 72 -6.59 0.97 -10.44
N HIS A 73 -5.49 1.66 -10.71
CA HIS A 73 -4.43 1.08 -11.54
C HIS A 73 -3.75 -0.11 -10.88
N ALA A 74 -3.47 -0.03 -9.57
CA ALA A 74 -2.93 -1.16 -8.82
C ALA A 74 -3.86 -2.38 -8.88
N GLN A 75 -5.16 -2.17 -8.69
CA GLN A 75 -6.18 -3.21 -8.84
C GLN A 75 -6.17 -3.81 -10.25
N HIS A 76 -6.16 -2.99 -11.30
CA HIS A 76 -6.11 -3.43 -12.69
C HIS A 76 -4.85 -4.25 -13.01
N HIS A 77 -3.69 -3.85 -12.49
CA HIS A 77 -2.45 -4.59 -12.64
C HIS A 77 -2.58 -6.00 -12.05
N ILE A 78 -3.11 -6.12 -10.82
CA ILE A 78 -3.32 -7.42 -10.17
C ILE A 78 -4.34 -8.27 -10.96
N LEU A 79 -5.46 -7.69 -11.39
CA LEU A 79 -6.48 -8.42 -12.15
C LEU A 79 -5.94 -8.97 -13.48
N ARG A 80 -5.04 -8.21 -14.12
CA ARG A 80 -4.43 -8.57 -15.40
C ARG A 80 -3.37 -9.67 -15.25
N TRP A 81 -2.43 -9.49 -14.34
CA TRP A 81 -1.22 -10.32 -14.28
C TRP A 81 -1.19 -11.28 -13.09
N LYS A 82 -1.91 -10.95 -12.00
CA LYS A 82 -1.94 -11.74 -10.76
C LYS A 82 -0.51 -12.10 -10.34
N ASN A 83 -0.27 -13.37 -10.04
CA ASN A 83 1.04 -13.88 -9.61
C ASN A 83 2.08 -13.98 -10.75
N GLU A 84 1.71 -13.76 -12.01
CA GLU A 84 2.68 -13.73 -13.11
C GLU A 84 3.51 -12.44 -13.08
N SER A 85 2.99 -11.37 -12.46
CA SER A 85 3.72 -10.13 -12.26
C SER A 85 4.88 -10.31 -11.29
N GLU A 86 6.08 -9.93 -11.73
CA GLU A 86 7.27 -9.85 -10.86
C GLU A 86 7.08 -8.79 -9.77
N ILE A 87 6.41 -7.68 -10.08
CA ILE A 87 6.09 -6.63 -9.10
C ILE A 87 5.09 -7.16 -8.07
N TYR A 88 4.08 -7.93 -8.48
CA TYR A 88 3.16 -8.55 -7.51
C TYR A 88 3.89 -9.49 -6.56
N ARG A 89 4.70 -10.41 -7.09
CA ARG A 89 5.48 -11.35 -6.26
C ARG A 89 6.51 -10.65 -5.38
N LYS A 90 7.06 -9.53 -5.81
CA LYS A 90 7.99 -8.71 -5.02
C LYS A 90 7.35 -8.23 -3.71
N TYR A 91 6.08 -7.80 -3.75
CA TYR A 91 5.40 -7.23 -2.58
C TYR A 91 4.51 -8.22 -1.82
N PHE A 92 3.94 -9.20 -2.53
CA PHE A 92 2.96 -10.12 -1.95
C PHE A 92 3.40 -11.59 -1.98
N GLY A 93 4.58 -11.91 -2.51
CA GLY A 93 4.98 -13.31 -2.72
C GLY A 93 3.97 -14.07 -3.60
N ASP A 94 3.76 -15.36 -3.31
CA ASP A 94 2.80 -16.21 -4.04
C ASP A 94 1.38 -16.18 -3.45
N ARG A 95 0.99 -15.10 -2.78
CA ARG A 95 -0.29 -15.04 -2.07
C ARG A 95 -1.48 -14.88 -3.02
N PRO A 96 -2.68 -15.32 -2.58
CA PRO A 96 -3.90 -15.02 -3.32
C PRO A 96 -4.13 -13.51 -3.45
N SER A 97 -4.52 -13.08 -4.64
CA SER A 97 -4.70 -11.65 -4.99
C SER A 97 -5.92 -10.98 -4.39
N MET A 98 -6.89 -11.75 -3.88
CA MET A 98 -8.24 -11.24 -3.57
C MET A 98 -8.22 -10.17 -2.48
N GLU A 99 -7.33 -10.31 -1.51
CA GLU A 99 -7.21 -9.38 -0.38
C GLU A 99 -6.62 -8.04 -0.82
N ALA A 100 -5.51 -8.06 -1.55
CA ALA A 100 -4.92 -6.84 -2.13
C ALA A 100 -5.88 -6.17 -3.13
N ILE A 101 -6.58 -6.94 -3.96
CA ILE A 101 -7.64 -6.41 -4.84
C ILE A 101 -8.73 -5.72 -4.01
N GLY A 102 -9.21 -6.36 -2.94
CA GLY A 102 -10.26 -5.82 -2.07
C GLY A 102 -9.84 -4.54 -1.37
N ALA A 103 -8.59 -4.45 -0.91
CA ALA A 103 -8.03 -3.25 -0.29
C ALA A 103 -8.12 -2.03 -1.24
N PHE A 104 -7.69 -2.20 -2.49
CA PHE A 104 -7.81 -1.13 -3.49
C PHE A 104 -9.25 -0.88 -3.93
N ASP A 105 -10.07 -1.93 -4.07
CA ASP A 105 -11.46 -1.82 -4.52
C ASP A 105 -12.32 -1.00 -3.57
N ILE A 106 -12.13 -1.14 -2.25
CA ILE A 106 -12.88 -0.34 -1.26
C ILE A 106 -12.52 1.15 -1.40
N VAL A 107 -11.25 1.47 -1.65
CA VAL A 107 -10.80 2.85 -1.89
C VAL A 107 -11.44 3.43 -3.15
N VAL A 108 -11.51 2.66 -4.23
CA VAL A 108 -12.10 3.11 -5.51
C VAL A 108 -13.62 3.18 -5.42
N ASN A 109 -14.27 2.07 -5.07
CA ASN A 109 -15.71 1.84 -5.26
C ASN A 109 -16.55 1.88 -3.97
N GLY A 110 -15.93 1.89 -2.78
CA GLY A 110 -16.65 1.95 -1.51
C GLY A 110 -17.48 3.22 -1.31
N ASP A 111 -18.47 3.18 -0.41
CA ASP A 111 -19.22 4.37 0.01
C ASP A 111 -18.30 5.27 0.86
N LYS A 112 -18.20 6.55 0.50
CA LYS A 112 -17.27 7.51 1.12
C LYS A 112 -17.91 8.33 2.24
N LYS A 113 -19.15 8.02 2.63
CA LYS A 113 -19.91 8.82 3.62
C LYS A 113 -19.27 8.85 5.01
N ASP A 114 -18.59 7.77 5.40
CA ASP A 114 -17.98 7.57 6.72
C ASP A 114 -16.47 7.89 6.67
N VAL A 115 -16.11 8.92 5.89
CA VAL A 115 -14.77 9.46 5.73
C VAL A 115 -14.86 10.99 5.68
N LEU A 116 -14.00 11.70 6.40
CA LEU A 116 -13.95 13.17 6.37
C LEU A 116 -12.51 13.69 6.46
N PHE A 117 -12.08 14.45 5.45
CA PHE A 117 -10.81 15.16 5.49
C PHE A 117 -10.98 16.57 6.04
N ARG A 118 -10.11 17.00 6.94
CA ARG A 118 -10.21 18.31 7.60
C ARG A 118 -8.85 19.01 7.72
N CYS A 119 -8.87 20.34 7.83
CA CYS A 119 -7.68 21.19 7.79
C CYS A 119 -7.47 22.00 9.08
N ASP A 120 -8.40 21.92 10.02
CA ASP A 120 -8.20 22.38 11.39
C ASP A 120 -7.46 21.31 12.20
N ASN A 121 -6.92 21.71 13.36
CA ASN A 121 -6.09 20.85 14.22
C ASN A 121 -6.80 20.61 15.57
N PRO A 122 -7.92 19.88 15.59
CA PRO A 122 -8.71 19.68 16.82
C PRO A 122 -7.94 18.95 17.91
N ASP A 123 -7.02 18.05 17.56
CA ASP A 123 -6.24 17.25 18.51
C ASP A 123 -4.87 17.87 18.87
N GLY A 124 -4.49 18.98 18.23
CA GLY A 124 -3.18 19.60 18.46
C GLY A 124 -2.00 18.95 17.73
N ASN A 125 -2.15 17.74 17.19
CA ASN A 125 -1.05 16.95 16.60
C ASN A 125 -0.35 17.59 15.40
N CYS A 126 -0.97 18.54 14.67
CA CYS A 126 -0.23 19.30 13.64
C CYS A 126 0.88 20.20 14.21
N GLY A 127 0.96 20.37 15.53
CA GLY A 127 2.08 21.05 16.20
C GLY A 127 3.30 20.16 16.43
N ILE A 128 3.20 18.85 16.15
CA ILE A 128 4.33 17.92 16.28
C ILE A 128 5.21 18.06 15.04
N GLU A 129 6.52 18.21 15.26
CA GLU A 129 7.48 18.36 14.18
C GLU A 129 7.44 17.14 13.24
N GLY A 130 7.41 17.40 11.93
CA GLY A 130 7.34 16.36 10.90
C GLY A 130 5.93 15.82 10.62
N TYR A 131 4.90 16.17 11.41
CA TYR A 131 3.55 15.70 11.16
C TYR A 131 2.93 16.41 9.95
N ALA A 132 2.76 15.66 8.87
CA ALA A 132 2.01 16.10 7.69
C ALA A 132 0.49 15.90 7.85
N GLY A 133 0.08 15.19 8.90
CA GLY A 133 -1.31 14.95 9.25
C GLY A 133 -1.49 13.61 9.92
N HIS A 134 -2.72 13.32 10.35
CA HIS A 134 -3.00 12.17 11.18
C HIS A 134 -4.46 11.73 11.04
N TRP A 135 -4.70 10.43 11.23
CA TRP A 135 -6.03 9.93 11.56
C TRP A 135 -6.35 10.26 13.02
N ARG A 136 -7.59 10.65 13.33
CA ARG A 136 -7.94 11.14 14.68
C ARG A 136 -8.20 10.04 15.71
N GLY A 137 -8.17 8.76 15.30
CA GLY A 137 -8.40 7.65 16.22
C GLY A 137 -9.78 7.74 16.89
N GLU A 138 -9.82 7.45 18.19
CA GLU A 138 -11.06 7.48 18.99
C GLU A 138 -11.73 8.87 19.07
N ASN A 139 -10.99 9.96 18.81
CA ASN A 139 -11.54 11.32 18.85
C ASN A 139 -12.39 11.68 17.61
N GLY A 140 -12.29 10.88 16.55
CA GLY A 140 -12.96 11.07 15.26
C GLY A 140 -12.59 9.97 14.28
N THR A 141 -13.14 8.77 14.46
CA THR A 141 -12.69 7.55 13.76
C THR A 141 -12.88 7.62 12.24
N ASP A 142 -13.81 8.42 11.77
CA ASP A 142 -14.08 8.69 10.36
C ASP A 142 -13.23 9.85 9.80
N GLU A 143 -12.37 10.47 10.61
CA GLU A 143 -11.74 11.73 10.25
C GLU A 143 -10.22 11.66 10.11
N THR A 144 -9.72 12.30 9.06
CA THR A 144 -8.29 12.54 8.83
C THR A 144 -7.99 14.03 8.80
N VAL A 145 -6.99 14.46 9.55
CA VAL A 145 -6.47 15.83 9.56
C VAL A 145 -5.31 15.96 8.57
N ILE A 146 -5.35 17.00 7.73
CA ILE A 146 -4.24 17.40 6.86
C ILE A 146 -3.54 18.62 7.47
N CYS A 147 -2.25 18.49 7.81
CA CYS A 147 -1.46 19.57 8.37
C CYS A 147 -0.75 20.40 7.29
N ASP A 148 -0.24 21.58 7.66
CA ASP A 148 0.41 22.52 6.72
C ASP A 148 1.60 21.92 5.96
N LEU A 149 2.32 20.98 6.59
CA LEU A 149 3.45 20.30 5.96
C LEU A 149 3.03 19.53 4.71
N SER A 150 1.85 18.89 4.69
CA SER A 150 1.38 18.17 3.49
C SER A 150 1.27 19.10 2.27
N TYR A 151 0.76 20.32 2.44
CA TYR A 151 0.63 21.27 1.32
C TYR A 151 1.97 21.81 0.81
N GLN A 152 3.05 21.62 1.56
CA GLN A 152 4.38 22.10 1.20
C GLN A 152 5.25 20.99 0.58
N THR A 153 5.04 19.74 0.99
CA THR A 153 5.94 18.63 0.66
C THR A 153 5.33 17.62 -0.31
N ARG A 154 4.00 17.45 -0.30
CA ARG A 154 3.34 16.44 -1.12
C ARG A 154 3.28 16.88 -2.58
N ARG A 155 3.69 15.96 -3.46
CA ARG A 155 3.72 16.17 -4.92
C ARG A 155 2.54 15.49 -5.59
N SER A 156 2.23 15.93 -6.81
CA SER A 156 1.28 15.24 -7.69
C SER A 156 1.92 13.97 -8.29
N LEU A 157 1.12 12.93 -8.52
CA LEU A 157 1.55 11.74 -9.27
C LEU A 157 2.08 12.05 -10.67
N SER A 158 1.73 13.21 -11.24
CA SER A 158 2.30 13.68 -12.51
C SER A 158 3.83 13.84 -12.47
N THR A 159 4.42 13.93 -11.27
CA THR A 159 5.87 13.99 -11.09
C THR A 159 6.47 12.63 -10.69
N MET A 160 5.74 11.51 -10.86
CA MET A 160 6.24 10.17 -10.60
C MET A 160 7.53 9.90 -11.38
N CYS A 161 8.53 9.30 -10.73
CA CYS A 161 9.89 9.08 -11.26
C CYS A 161 10.67 10.36 -11.62
N GLY A 162 10.10 11.54 -11.38
CA GLY A 162 10.76 12.82 -11.55
C GLY A 162 11.47 13.28 -10.28
N LEU A 163 12.34 14.29 -10.46
CA LEU A 163 12.99 15.02 -9.36
C LEU A 163 13.78 14.09 -8.40
N GLY A 164 14.38 13.04 -8.93
CA GLY A 164 15.21 12.09 -8.16
C GLY A 164 14.43 11.09 -7.32
N TYR A 165 13.10 10.98 -7.48
CA TYR A 165 12.31 9.97 -6.79
C TYR A 165 12.57 8.57 -7.35
N THR A 166 12.84 7.64 -6.46
CA THR A 166 12.86 6.19 -6.73
C THR A 166 12.00 5.49 -5.70
N VAL A 167 11.34 4.39 -6.07
CA VAL A 167 10.43 3.67 -5.18
C VAL A 167 11.18 3.15 -3.94
N SER A 168 12.38 2.58 -4.09
CA SER A 168 13.08 1.97 -2.96
C SER A 168 13.82 2.93 -2.03
N GLU A 169 14.17 4.14 -2.49
CA GLU A 169 14.99 5.07 -1.71
C GLU A 169 14.21 6.31 -1.25
N SER A 170 12.90 6.31 -1.42
CA SER A 170 12.04 7.44 -1.09
C SER A 170 10.83 7.03 -0.26
N GLU A 171 10.37 7.93 0.60
CA GLU A 171 9.15 7.77 1.39
C GLU A 171 7.92 7.61 0.48
N THR A 172 7.03 6.68 0.82
CA THR A 172 5.75 6.44 0.12
C THR A 172 4.88 7.70 0.11
N ASN A 173 4.91 8.44 1.22
CA ASN A 173 4.09 9.62 1.42
C ASN A 173 4.55 10.86 0.61
N ILE A 174 5.56 10.78 -0.26
CA ILE A 174 5.97 11.93 -1.09
C ILE A 174 4.85 12.41 -2.02
N PHE A 175 3.98 11.51 -2.49
CA PHE A 175 2.85 11.89 -3.33
C PHE A 175 1.58 12.03 -2.50
N TRP A 176 0.76 13.03 -2.84
CA TRP A 176 -0.59 13.15 -2.28
C TRP A 176 -1.36 11.84 -2.37
N ALA A 177 -1.28 11.18 -3.53
CA ALA A 177 -2.02 9.94 -3.79
C ALA A 177 -1.73 8.83 -2.77
N ALA A 178 -0.44 8.58 -2.47
CA ALA A 178 -0.02 7.53 -1.55
C ALA A 178 -0.19 7.94 -0.07
N ASP A 179 0.14 9.18 0.29
CA ASP A 179 -0.12 9.71 1.64
C ASP A 179 -1.61 9.61 2.01
N LEU A 180 -2.49 9.95 1.08
CA LEU A 180 -3.94 9.83 1.30
C LEU A 180 -4.41 8.38 1.26
N LEU A 181 -3.84 7.52 0.43
CA LEU A 181 -4.14 6.08 0.43
C LEU A 181 -3.88 5.45 1.80
N HIS A 182 -2.71 5.73 2.37
CA HIS A 182 -2.35 5.31 3.73
C HIS A 182 -3.36 5.77 4.77
N ARG A 183 -3.68 7.06 4.77
CA ARG A 183 -4.61 7.65 5.74
C ARG A 183 -6.01 7.06 5.63
N LEU A 184 -6.45 6.75 4.41
CA LEU A 184 -7.71 6.05 4.19
C LEU A 184 -7.69 4.66 4.84
N TYR A 185 -6.59 3.92 4.79
CA TYR A 185 -6.49 2.62 5.47
C TYR A 185 -6.58 2.71 6.99
N HIS A 186 -6.26 3.85 7.61
CA HIS A 186 -6.55 4.06 9.04
C HIS A 186 -8.05 4.27 9.34
N VAL A 187 -8.86 4.68 8.36
CA VAL A 187 -10.29 4.92 8.56
C VAL A 187 -11.04 3.59 8.54
N PRO A 188 -11.83 3.23 9.58
CA PRO A 188 -12.49 1.93 9.66
C PRO A 188 -13.44 1.60 8.50
N ALA A 189 -14.07 2.61 7.89
CA ALA A 189 -14.91 2.41 6.72
C ALA A 189 -14.15 1.87 5.50
N ILE A 190 -12.83 2.08 5.45
CA ILE A 190 -11.95 1.65 4.36
C ILE A 190 -11.03 0.51 4.81
N GLY A 191 -10.21 0.72 5.85
CA GLY A 191 -9.26 -0.30 6.33
C GLY A 191 -9.86 -1.41 7.17
N GLN A 192 -11.10 -1.23 7.67
CA GLN A 192 -11.86 -2.25 8.43
C GLN A 192 -11.16 -2.79 9.68
N ASN A 193 -10.17 -2.05 10.22
CA ASN A 193 -9.25 -2.53 11.27
C ASN A 193 -8.53 -3.84 10.89
N TRP A 194 -8.44 -4.10 9.59
CA TRP A 194 -7.81 -5.26 9.01
C TRP A 194 -6.53 -4.89 8.27
N ILE A 195 -6.57 -3.76 7.54
CA ILE A 195 -5.39 -3.14 6.99
C ILE A 195 -4.70 -2.35 8.10
N ASP A 196 -3.43 -2.67 8.37
CA ASP A 196 -2.64 -2.09 9.46
C ASP A 196 -1.16 -1.99 9.06
N HIS A 197 -0.32 -1.51 9.98
CA HIS A 197 1.12 -1.38 9.80
C HIS A 197 1.83 -2.64 10.32
N PHE A 198 2.36 -3.44 9.41
CA PHE A 198 3.14 -4.64 9.77
C PHE A 198 4.62 -4.52 9.41
N ALA A 199 4.95 -3.68 8.43
CA ALA A 199 6.31 -3.36 8.03
C ALA A 199 6.46 -1.84 7.90
N ASP A 200 7.65 -1.31 8.21
CA ASP A 200 7.96 0.10 8.06
C ASP A 200 9.06 0.32 7.02
N GLY A 201 8.72 1.07 5.97
CA GLY A 201 9.61 1.35 4.86
C GLY A 201 9.88 0.18 3.90
N TYR A 202 10.62 0.48 2.84
CA TYR A 202 10.78 -0.40 1.68
C TYR A 202 11.43 -1.75 2.03
N GLU A 203 12.53 -1.76 2.78
CA GLU A 203 13.28 -3.00 3.07
C GLU A 203 12.46 -3.97 3.93
N GLU A 204 11.74 -3.48 4.94
CA GLU A 204 10.89 -4.33 5.76
C GLU A 204 9.71 -4.90 4.98
N VAL A 205 9.12 -4.11 4.08
CA VAL A 205 8.04 -4.57 3.18
C VAL A 205 8.53 -5.71 2.27
N ILE A 206 9.72 -5.57 1.68
CA ILE A 206 10.31 -6.62 0.82
C ILE A 206 10.69 -7.86 1.64
N ASP A 207 11.19 -7.68 2.86
CA ASP A 207 11.53 -8.79 3.75
C ASP A 207 10.27 -9.54 4.24
N GLN A 208 9.21 -8.81 4.56
CA GLN A 208 7.92 -9.34 4.95
C GLN A 208 7.32 -10.22 3.84
N ALA A 209 7.38 -9.79 2.58
CA ALA A 209 6.93 -10.57 1.44
C ALA A 209 7.66 -11.93 1.31
N LYS A 210 8.93 -12.00 1.74
CA LYS A 210 9.74 -13.23 1.70
C LYS A 210 9.50 -14.14 2.89
N LYS A 211 9.43 -13.58 4.11
CA LYS A 211 9.42 -14.35 5.36
C LYS A 211 8.02 -14.63 5.89
N ASN A 212 7.11 -13.67 5.75
CA ASN A 212 5.75 -13.76 6.29
C ASN A 212 4.74 -13.08 5.36
N ALA A 213 4.62 -13.60 4.14
CA ALA A 213 3.71 -13.08 3.12
C ALA A 213 2.23 -13.07 3.54
N THR A 214 1.85 -13.67 4.69
CA THR A 214 0.47 -13.61 5.15
C THR A 214 0.03 -12.20 5.52
N LEU A 215 0.94 -11.36 6.03
CA LEU A 215 0.62 -9.99 6.45
C LEU A 215 0.73 -8.98 5.31
N SER A 216 1.54 -9.26 4.29
CA SER A 216 1.84 -8.30 3.23
C SER A 216 0.62 -7.89 2.40
N THR A 217 -0.39 -8.75 2.28
CA THR A 217 -1.61 -8.47 1.52
C THR A 217 -2.56 -7.48 2.20
N HIS A 218 -2.37 -7.20 3.49
CA HIS A 218 -3.13 -6.21 4.27
C HIS A 218 -2.22 -5.28 5.07
N ASP A 219 -0.95 -5.16 4.67
CA ASP A 219 -0.05 -4.16 5.20
C ASP A 219 -0.18 -2.86 4.41
N SER A 220 -0.53 -1.77 5.08
CA SER A 220 -0.75 -0.47 4.42
C SER A 220 0.50 0.03 3.72
N GLU A 221 1.68 -0.28 4.24
CA GLU A 221 2.96 0.12 3.64
C GLU A 221 3.26 -0.69 2.38
N THR A 222 3.10 -2.02 2.45
CA THR A 222 3.17 -2.89 1.27
C THR A 222 2.21 -2.46 0.17
N LEU A 223 0.95 -2.18 0.51
CA LEU A 223 -0.06 -1.74 -0.47
C LEU A 223 0.32 -0.42 -1.15
N GLN A 224 0.89 0.53 -0.41
CA GLN A 224 1.37 1.79 -0.99
C GLN A 224 2.55 1.56 -1.95
N TYR A 225 3.59 0.85 -1.52
CA TYR A 225 4.76 0.59 -2.35
C TYR A 225 4.41 -0.17 -3.63
N PHE A 226 3.56 -1.21 -3.51
CA PHE A 226 3.06 -1.91 -4.68
C PHE A 226 2.35 -0.96 -5.64
N ALA A 227 1.42 -0.14 -5.15
CA ALA A 227 0.64 0.77 -5.99
C ALA A 227 1.52 1.82 -6.68
N LEU A 228 2.50 2.37 -5.96
CA LEU A 228 3.49 3.32 -6.49
C LEU A 228 4.37 2.68 -7.57
N GLU A 229 4.85 1.46 -7.35
CA GLU A 229 5.74 0.79 -8.31
C GLU A 229 5.02 0.37 -9.59
N VAL A 230 3.81 -0.19 -9.49
CA VAL A 230 3.04 -0.53 -10.70
C VAL A 230 2.60 0.71 -11.47
N TYR A 231 2.25 1.81 -10.79
CA TYR A 231 1.98 3.08 -11.47
C TYR A 231 3.24 3.65 -12.14
N ALA A 232 4.39 3.58 -11.47
CA ALA A 232 5.67 3.98 -12.05
C ALA A 232 5.98 3.15 -13.31
N TYR A 233 5.84 1.83 -13.23
CA TYR A 233 6.19 0.89 -14.28
C TYR A 233 5.23 0.89 -15.47
N ASP A 234 3.92 0.92 -15.24
CA ASP A 234 2.93 0.83 -16.32
C ASP A 234 2.56 2.19 -16.93
N ILE A 235 2.56 3.26 -16.11
CA ILE A 235 2.03 4.57 -16.51
C ILE A 235 3.14 5.61 -16.64
N ALA A 236 3.92 5.85 -15.59
CA ALA A 236 4.83 6.99 -15.57
C ALA A 236 6.04 6.81 -16.51
N VAL A 237 6.66 5.63 -16.48
CA VAL A 237 7.78 5.25 -17.35
C VAL A 237 7.54 3.84 -17.87
N PRO A 238 6.68 3.67 -18.89
CA PRO A 238 6.20 2.36 -19.33
C PRO A 238 7.30 1.32 -19.58
N GLY A 239 7.21 0.19 -18.87
CA GLY A 239 8.13 -0.94 -18.97
C GLY A 239 9.47 -0.79 -18.24
N ILE A 240 9.71 0.37 -17.59
CA ILE A 240 10.98 0.69 -16.93
C ILE A 240 10.74 1.10 -15.46
N GLY A 241 9.79 2.00 -15.22
CA GLY A 241 9.53 2.59 -13.91
C GLY A 241 10.73 3.37 -13.33
N CYS A 242 10.75 3.46 -12.01
CA CYS A 242 11.86 4.00 -11.22
C CYS A 242 12.02 3.22 -9.91
N PRO A 243 12.26 1.90 -9.99
CA PRO A 243 12.20 1.03 -8.81
C PRO A 243 13.33 1.32 -7.79
N GLY A 244 14.36 2.09 -8.18
CA GLY A 244 15.52 2.42 -7.35
C GLY A 244 16.54 1.30 -7.25
N VAL A 245 17.42 1.37 -6.26
CA VAL A 245 18.46 0.36 -6.03
C VAL A 245 17.80 -1.00 -5.81
N GLN A 246 18.13 -1.94 -6.70
CA GLN A 246 17.82 -3.35 -6.52
C GLN A 246 19.00 -3.96 -5.77
N HIS A 247 18.84 -4.24 -4.48
CA HIS A 247 19.81 -5.05 -3.77
C HIS A 247 19.81 -6.46 -4.38
N LYS A 248 20.76 -6.72 -5.28
CA LYS A 248 21.10 -8.09 -5.63
C LYS A 248 21.55 -8.74 -4.34
N HIS A 249 20.78 -9.69 -3.83
CA HIS A 249 21.23 -10.51 -2.73
C HIS A 249 22.42 -11.31 -3.24
N ASP A 250 23.62 -10.88 -2.84
CA ASP A 250 24.79 -11.70 -2.95
C ASP A 250 24.51 -13.01 -2.21
N GLU A 251 24.72 -14.11 -2.94
CA GLU A 251 25.04 -15.42 -2.39
C GLU A 251 25.98 -15.26 -1.17
N PRO A 252 25.90 -16.12 -0.14
CA PRO A 252 26.60 -15.90 1.13
C PRO A 252 28.09 -15.65 0.90
N HIS A 253 28.51 -14.39 1.11
CA HIS A 253 29.90 -13.99 1.06
C HIS A 253 30.66 -14.71 2.18
N VAL A 254 31.64 -15.51 1.77
CA VAL A 254 32.65 -16.06 2.67
C VAL A 254 33.52 -14.90 3.14
N ASP A 255 33.52 -14.65 4.46
CA ASP A 255 34.36 -13.68 5.15
C ASP A 255 35.81 -13.70 4.63
N GLN A 256 36.26 -12.57 4.08
CA GLN A 256 37.66 -12.21 4.06
C GLN A 256 37.84 -10.88 4.79
N THR A 257 38.14 -11.01 6.08
CA THR A 257 38.84 -10.03 6.90
C THR A 257 40.09 -9.51 6.19
N SER A 258 40.23 -8.19 6.08
CA SER A 258 41.55 -7.54 6.05
C SER A 258 41.46 -6.10 6.54
N GLU A 259 42.46 -5.77 7.33
CA GLU A 259 42.52 -4.72 8.33
C GLU A 259 42.74 -3.31 7.77
N ALA A 260 42.36 -2.34 8.60
CA ALA A 260 42.59 -0.92 8.42
C ALA A 260 44.07 -0.54 8.47
N VAL A 261 44.49 0.40 7.61
CA VAL A 261 45.66 1.26 7.87
C VAL A 261 45.34 2.72 7.56
N THR A 262 45.46 3.50 8.61
CA THR A 262 45.42 4.96 8.76
C THR A 262 46.55 5.69 8.03
N GLY A 263 46.25 6.87 7.45
CA GLY A 263 47.27 7.87 7.10
C GLY A 263 46.78 9.06 6.25
N GLN A 264 46.48 10.18 6.90
CA GLN A 264 46.39 11.55 6.34
C GLN A 264 47.36 12.42 7.22
N PRO A 265 47.98 13.58 6.82
CA PRO A 265 47.36 14.59 5.96
C PRO A 265 48.20 15.56 5.06
N THR A 266 47.44 16.29 4.21
CA THR A 266 47.57 17.74 3.79
C THR A 266 48.44 18.17 2.57
N PRO A 267 48.18 19.34 1.91
CA PRO A 267 47.67 19.37 0.51
C PRO A 267 48.34 20.40 -0.45
N THR A 268 47.76 20.52 -1.66
CA THR A 268 47.66 21.69 -2.58
C THR A 268 48.52 21.64 -3.86
N ALA A 269 47.87 21.47 -5.03
CA ALA A 269 47.77 22.48 -6.10
C ALA A 269 47.24 21.90 -7.44
N THR A 270 46.04 22.36 -7.84
CA THR A 270 45.74 22.93 -9.17
C THR A 270 45.32 22.03 -10.36
N ASN A 271 44.05 22.24 -10.76
CA ASN A 271 43.45 22.32 -12.11
C ASN A 271 42.82 21.10 -12.84
N THR A 272 41.47 21.17 -12.87
CA THR A 272 40.52 21.05 -14.02
C THR A 272 40.30 19.75 -14.81
N ASN A 273 39.00 19.44 -14.89
CA ASN A 273 38.20 18.80 -15.95
C ASN A 273 38.10 17.25 -16.03
N ALA A 274 36.84 16.81 -15.83
CA ALA A 274 36.21 15.58 -16.35
C ALA A 274 36.23 15.55 -17.90
N PRO A 275 35.88 14.45 -18.64
CA PRO A 275 35.05 13.32 -18.23
C PRO A 275 35.47 11.91 -18.72
N SER A 276 34.65 10.92 -18.31
CA SER A 276 34.36 9.57 -18.82
C SER A 276 34.90 9.17 -20.20
N THR A 277 35.21 7.88 -20.39
CA THR A 277 34.25 6.92 -21.01
C THR A 277 34.83 5.51 -21.18
N THR A 278 33.92 4.53 -21.11
CA THR A 278 33.79 3.34 -21.99
C THR A 278 34.86 2.24 -22.02
N SER A 279 34.36 1.04 -21.69
CA SER A 279 34.45 -0.21 -22.43
C SER A 279 35.76 -0.55 -23.13
N GLU A 280 36.39 -1.61 -22.63
CA GLU A 280 37.66 -2.18 -23.11
C GLU A 280 37.64 -2.52 -24.60
N VAL A 281 38.54 -1.87 -25.32
CA VAL A 281 38.91 -2.15 -26.71
C VAL A 281 40.02 -3.21 -26.70
N SER A 282 39.94 -4.20 -27.60
CA SER A 282 40.97 -5.24 -27.76
C SER A 282 42.38 -4.65 -27.91
N PRO A 283 43.43 -5.31 -27.37
CA PRO A 283 44.76 -4.73 -27.15
C PRO A 283 45.54 -4.30 -28.41
N ASN A 284 45.02 -4.56 -29.62
CA ASN A 284 45.69 -4.23 -30.89
C ASN A 284 45.00 -3.08 -31.67
N CYS A 285 44.07 -2.35 -31.07
CA CYS A 285 43.37 -1.25 -31.73
C CYS A 285 43.71 0.12 -31.09
N HIS A 286 43.85 1.15 -31.92
CA HIS A 286 44.00 2.55 -31.48
C HIS A 286 43.24 3.51 -32.42
N THR A 287 42.82 4.66 -31.89
CA THR A 287 42.00 5.65 -32.62
C THR A 287 42.81 6.91 -32.90
N HIS A 288 42.70 7.46 -34.11
CA HIS A 288 43.31 8.75 -34.47
C HIS A 288 42.31 9.92 -34.34
N GLU A 289 42.84 11.15 -34.35
CA GLU A 289 42.04 12.38 -34.30
C GLU A 289 41.16 12.47 -35.58
N GLY A 290 39.85 12.26 -35.41
CA GLY A 290 38.88 12.01 -36.49
C GLY A 290 37.90 10.86 -36.20
N GLY A 291 38.20 10.02 -35.20
CA GLY A 291 37.30 8.98 -34.69
C GLY A 291 37.38 7.64 -35.42
N GLU A 292 38.27 7.48 -36.40
CA GLU A 292 38.53 6.18 -37.04
C GLU A 292 39.39 5.28 -36.16
N LEU A 293 38.91 4.04 -35.95
CA LEU A 293 39.57 2.98 -35.19
C LEU A 293 40.44 2.14 -36.13
N HIS A 294 41.72 1.99 -35.83
CA HIS A 294 42.64 1.16 -36.59
C HIS A 294 43.13 -0.02 -35.75
N CYS A 295 42.96 -1.25 -36.24
CA CYS A 295 43.39 -2.50 -35.60
C CYS A 295 44.39 -3.23 -36.50
N THR A 296 45.51 -3.70 -35.94
CA THR A 296 46.54 -4.50 -36.65
C THR A 296 46.53 -5.97 -36.26
#